data_AF-A0A645IWN1-F1
#
_entry.id   AF-A0A645IWN1-F1
#
_cell.length_a   1.000
_cell.length_b   1.000
_cell.length_c   1.000
_cell.angle_alpha   90.00
_cell.angle_beta   90.00
_cell.angle_gamma   90.00
#
_symmetry.space_group_name_H-M   'P 1'
#
loop_
_entity.id
_entity.type
_entity.pdbx_description
1 polymer ?
#
loop_
_entity_poly.entity_id
_entity_poly.type
_entity_poly.pdbx_seq_one_letter_code
_entity_poly.pdbx_strand_id
1 'polypeptide(L)'
;MASKYCDIVSVNYYNYVFPKDQICNPAKWGKWLQKYDKPAMVTEFYAKAYNASYPDQSGAGFYTDDQNGRGIFYQSSCLDLLRSGYYVGWQFFRWQDDPAPAFSNKGIVDTSDQEYTAMTAYMEELNRQV
;
A
#
# COMPACT_ATOMS: atom_id res chain seq x y z
N MET A 1 14.17 -19.30 -5.16
CA MET A 1 13.30 -18.25 -4.60
C MET A 1 14.10 -16.97 -4.50
N ALA A 2 13.48 -15.80 -4.69
CA ALA A 2 14.16 -14.50 -4.67
C ALA A 2 14.99 -14.29 -3.38
N SER A 3 14.49 -14.76 -2.23
CA SER A 3 15.19 -14.72 -0.93
C SER A 3 16.55 -15.43 -0.87
N LYS A 4 16.92 -16.23 -1.88
CA LYS A 4 18.28 -16.80 -1.96
C LYS A 4 19.31 -15.82 -2.54
N TYR A 5 18.87 -14.87 -3.38
CA TYR A 5 19.76 -14.08 -4.23
C TYR A 5 19.62 -12.57 -4.02
N CYS A 6 18.45 -12.09 -3.60
CA CYS A 6 18.21 -10.68 -3.34
C CYS A 6 18.66 -10.29 -1.92
N ASP A 7 19.14 -9.06 -1.78
CA ASP A 7 19.41 -8.45 -0.47
C ASP A 7 18.10 -8.13 0.26
N ILE A 8 17.12 -7.59 -0.48
CA ILE A 8 15.75 -7.32 -0.04
C ILE A 8 14.79 -7.87 -1.09
N VAL A 9 13.76 -8.59 -0.67
CA VAL A 9 12.74 -9.10 -1.60
C VAL A 9 11.61 -8.09 -1.76
N SER A 10 11.40 -7.60 -2.98
CA SER A 10 10.31 -6.69 -3.33
C SER A 10 8.99 -7.41 -3.56
N VAL A 11 7.89 -6.83 -3.12
CA VAL A 11 6.54 -7.39 -3.23
C VAL A 11 5.53 -6.28 -3.57
N ASN A 12 4.70 -6.49 -4.59
CA ASN A 12 3.51 -5.67 -4.81
C ASN A 12 2.31 -6.34 -4.12
N TYR A 13 1.50 -5.57 -3.40
CA TYR A 13 0.44 -6.07 -2.54
C TYR A 13 -0.94 -5.52 -2.90
N TYR A 14 -1.80 -6.40 -3.43
CA TYR A 14 -3.17 -6.06 -3.86
C TYR A 14 -4.22 -7.15 -3.58
N ASN A 15 -3.80 -8.32 -3.07
CA ASN A 15 -4.68 -9.50 -3.07
C ASN A 15 -5.59 -9.59 -1.82
N TYR A 16 -5.30 -8.82 -0.77
CA TYR A 16 -6.05 -8.82 0.48
C TYR A 16 -6.19 -7.39 1.01
N VAL A 17 -7.25 -7.12 1.78
CA VAL A 17 -7.44 -5.81 2.41
C VAL A 17 -6.42 -5.59 3.54
N PHE A 18 -6.16 -6.62 4.35
CA PHE A 18 -5.25 -6.54 5.50
C PHE A 18 -4.01 -7.42 5.31
N PRO A 19 -2.78 -6.86 5.30
CA PRO A 19 -1.55 -7.62 5.09
C PRO A 19 -1.37 -8.78 6.07
N LYS A 20 -1.84 -8.66 7.33
CA LYS A 20 -1.82 -9.73 8.35
C LYS A 20 -2.52 -11.02 7.93
N ASP A 21 -3.47 -10.94 7.00
CA ASP A 21 -4.22 -12.11 6.54
C ASP A 21 -3.45 -12.91 5.48
N GLN A 22 -2.34 -12.37 4.95
CA GLN A 22 -1.49 -13.03 3.97
C GLN A 22 0.00 -12.72 4.15
N ILE A 23 0.48 -11.61 3.59
CA ILE A 23 1.92 -11.36 3.39
C ILE A 23 2.67 -11.10 4.70
N CYS A 24 1.96 -10.67 5.76
CA CYS A 24 2.49 -10.51 7.12
C CYS A 24 2.22 -11.72 8.01
N ASN A 25 1.51 -12.74 7.52
CA ASN A 25 1.21 -13.93 8.30
C ASN A 25 2.43 -14.87 8.32
N PRO A 26 3.05 -15.14 9.49
CA PRO A 26 4.24 -15.97 9.57
C PRO A 26 3.98 -17.43 9.13
N ALA A 27 2.76 -17.93 9.33
CA ALA A 27 2.39 -19.29 8.93
C ALA A 27 2.20 -19.44 7.41
N LYS A 28 1.91 -18.34 6.69
CA LYS A 28 1.72 -18.33 5.24
C LYS A 28 3.00 -17.89 4.52
N TRP A 29 3.35 -16.62 4.62
CA TRP A 29 4.47 -16.02 3.90
C TRP A 29 5.76 -15.97 4.71
N GLY A 30 5.69 -15.95 6.05
CA GLY A 30 6.91 -15.95 6.88
C GLY A 30 7.87 -17.10 6.58
N LYS A 31 7.35 -18.29 6.24
CA LYS A 31 8.17 -19.49 5.95
C LYS A 31 9.23 -19.29 4.87
N TRP A 32 8.96 -18.52 3.82
CA TRP A 32 9.91 -18.38 2.70
C TRP A 32 10.94 -17.26 2.92
N LEU A 33 10.58 -16.23 3.70
CA LEU A 33 11.50 -15.18 4.15
C LEU A 33 12.45 -15.73 5.23
N GLN A 34 11.91 -16.47 6.19
CA GLN A 34 12.67 -17.10 7.27
C GLN A 34 13.67 -18.15 6.77
N LYS A 35 13.37 -18.87 5.67
CA LYS A 35 14.26 -19.91 5.13
C LYS A 35 15.68 -19.40 4.83
N TYR A 36 15.81 -18.15 4.41
CA TYR A 36 17.11 -17.51 4.11
C TYR A 36 17.35 -16.25 4.95
N ASP A 37 16.52 -16.03 5.98
CA ASP A 37 16.56 -14.88 6.87
C ASP A 37 16.73 -13.55 6.13
N LYS A 38 15.90 -13.32 5.11
CA LYS A 38 15.95 -12.12 4.27
C LYS A 38 14.81 -11.14 4.58
N PRO A 39 15.08 -9.83 4.60
CA PRO A 39 14.04 -8.81 4.69
C PRO A 39 13.24 -8.69 3.38
N ALA A 40 12.05 -8.13 3.50
CA ALA A 40 11.18 -7.79 2.38
C ALA A 40 10.80 -6.30 2.37
N MET A 41 10.36 -5.80 1.22
CA MET A 41 9.82 -4.45 1.07
C MET A 41 8.55 -4.51 0.22
N VAL A 42 7.51 -3.77 0.63
CA VAL A 42 6.32 -3.59 -0.20
C VAL A 42 6.59 -2.47 -1.20
N THR A 43 6.65 -2.77 -2.49
CA THR A 43 6.98 -1.79 -3.53
C THR A 43 5.76 -1.14 -4.18
N GLU A 44 4.58 -1.75 -4.03
CA GLU A 44 3.32 -1.14 -4.47
C GLU A 44 2.14 -1.60 -3.59
N PHE A 45 1.34 -0.64 -3.15
CA PHE A 45 0.01 -0.83 -2.55
C PHE A 45 -0.73 0.52 -2.59
N TYR A 46 -2.06 0.50 -2.73
CA TYR A 46 -2.91 1.69 -2.61
C TYR A 46 -4.40 1.34 -2.49
N ALA A 47 -5.19 2.36 -2.14
CA ALA A 47 -6.64 2.37 -2.24
C ALA A 47 -7.12 3.61 -3.00
N LYS A 48 -8.32 3.52 -3.57
CA LYS A 48 -9.00 4.54 -4.38
C LYS A 48 -10.25 5.00 -3.64
N ALA A 49 -10.43 6.30 -3.45
CA ALA A 49 -11.73 6.79 -3.02
C ALA A 49 -12.73 6.61 -4.16
N TYR A 50 -13.93 6.15 -3.82
CA TYR A 50 -15.02 6.04 -4.78
C TYR A 50 -15.34 7.41 -5.39
N ASN A 51 -15.61 7.42 -6.70
CA ASN A 51 -16.00 8.61 -7.43
C ASN A 51 -17.17 8.28 -8.35
N ALA A 52 -18.32 8.92 -8.15
CA ALA A 52 -19.53 8.63 -8.93
C ALA A 52 -19.39 8.97 -10.43
N SER A 53 -18.49 9.90 -10.79
CA SER A 53 -18.19 10.22 -12.20
C SER A 53 -17.27 9.19 -12.85
N TYR A 54 -16.54 8.43 -12.04
CA TYR A 54 -15.61 7.37 -12.47
C TYR A 54 -15.82 6.13 -11.58
N PRO A 55 -16.97 5.42 -11.72
CA PRO A 55 -17.28 4.28 -10.87
C PRO A 55 -16.32 3.10 -11.10
N ASP A 56 -15.78 2.98 -12.32
CA ASP A 56 -14.87 1.90 -12.75
C ASP A 56 -13.44 2.39 -12.93
N GLN A 57 -12.81 2.81 -11.84
CA GLN A 57 -11.42 3.26 -11.83
C GLN A 57 -10.44 2.09 -12.01
N SER A 58 -9.45 2.25 -12.89
CA SER A 58 -8.48 1.20 -13.23
C SER A 58 -7.56 0.77 -12.08
N GLY A 59 -6.90 -0.38 -12.25
CA GLY A 59 -5.88 -0.90 -11.33
C GLY A 59 -6.44 -1.57 -10.06
N ALA A 60 -5.58 -2.36 -9.40
CA ALA A 60 -5.96 -3.37 -8.41
C ALA A 60 -6.15 -2.86 -6.97
N GLY A 61 -5.89 -1.58 -6.69
CA GLY A 61 -6.14 -1.01 -5.37
C GLY A 61 -7.61 -1.11 -4.97
N PHE A 62 -7.85 -1.28 -3.67
CA PHE A 62 -9.19 -1.40 -3.10
C PHE A 62 -9.96 -0.08 -3.19
N TYR A 63 -11.29 -0.15 -3.13
CA TYR A 63 -12.13 1.04 -2.97
C TYR A 63 -12.32 1.38 -1.50
N THR A 64 -12.34 2.67 -1.22
CA THR A 64 -12.77 3.26 0.06
C THR A 64 -13.87 4.27 -0.21
N ASP A 65 -14.66 4.58 0.81
CA ASP A 65 -15.77 5.53 0.67
C ASP A 65 -15.28 6.94 0.33
N ASP A 66 -14.17 7.37 0.94
CA ASP A 66 -13.60 8.71 0.78
C ASP A 66 -12.06 8.72 0.97
N GLN A 67 -11.48 9.93 1.00
CA GLN A 67 -10.04 10.14 1.22
C GLN A 67 -9.59 9.74 2.64
N ASN A 68 -10.44 9.90 3.67
CA ASN A 68 -10.13 9.44 5.02
C ASN A 68 -9.99 7.91 5.05
N GLY A 69 -10.87 7.21 4.34
CA GLY A 69 -10.81 5.76 4.17
C GLY A 69 -9.49 5.31 3.53
N ARG A 70 -8.95 6.07 2.57
CA ARG A 70 -7.60 5.80 2.01
C ARG A 70 -6.52 5.96 3.07
N GLY A 71 -6.62 6.98 3.93
CA GLY A 71 -5.70 7.19 5.05
C GLY A 71 -5.74 6.06 6.08
N ILE A 72 -6.95 5.60 6.45
CA ILE A 72 -7.16 4.45 7.34
C ILE A 72 -6.59 3.16 6.72
N PHE A 73 -6.83 2.94 5.42
CA PHE A 73 -6.25 1.81 4.69
C PHE A 73 -4.71 1.86 4.73
N TYR A 74 -4.12 3.03 4.50
CA TYR A 74 -2.67 3.21 4.57
C TYR A 74 -2.12 2.85 5.95
N GLN A 75 -2.66 3.45 7.01
CA GLN A 75 -2.17 3.20 8.37
C GLN A 75 -2.35 1.74 8.77
N SER A 76 -3.52 1.16 8.51
CA SER A 76 -3.81 -0.24 8.86
C SER A 76 -2.83 -1.18 8.16
N SER A 77 -2.57 -0.96 6.87
CA SER A 77 -1.63 -1.76 6.09
C SER A 77 -0.22 -1.64 6.65
N CYS A 78 0.28 -0.42 6.85
CA CYS A 78 1.65 -0.19 7.31
C CYS A 78 1.86 -0.69 8.74
N LEU A 79 0.87 -0.56 9.63
CA LEU A 79 0.91 -1.14 10.98
C LEU A 79 1.03 -2.67 10.94
N ASP A 80 0.35 -3.34 10.01
CA ASP A 80 0.52 -4.79 9.81
C ASP A 80 1.92 -5.14 9.27
N LEU A 81 2.50 -4.32 8.40
CA LEU A 81 3.89 -4.50 7.94
C LEU A 81 4.88 -4.38 9.11
N LEU A 82 4.76 -3.32 9.91
CA LEU A 82 5.61 -3.07 11.08
C LEU A 82 5.53 -4.21 12.10
N ARG A 83 4.31 -4.68 12.42
CA ARG A 83 4.08 -5.78 13.38
C ARG A 83 4.68 -7.11 12.93
N SER A 84 4.86 -7.32 11.62
CA SER A 84 5.38 -8.58 11.10
C SER A 84 6.86 -8.81 11.42
N GLY A 85 7.64 -7.74 11.58
CA GLY A 85 9.09 -7.79 11.77
C GLY A 85 9.93 -8.19 10.54
N TYR A 86 9.31 -8.48 9.38
CA TYR A 86 10.04 -8.89 8.17
C TYR A 86 10.15 -7.79 7.10
N TYR A 87 9.29 -6.77 7.16
CA TYR A 87 9.29 -5.69 6.19
C TYR A 87 10.16 -4.53 6.67
N VAL A 88 11.09 -4.11 5.81
CA VAL A 88 12.00 -2.98 6.09
C VAL A 88 11.48 -1.65 5.53
N GLY A 89 10.30 -1.65 4.92
CA GLY A 89 9.66 -0.44 4.42
C GLY A 89 8.58 -0.72 3.38
N TRP A 90 8.04 0.37 2.85
CA TRP A 90 7.00 0.34 1.83
C TRP A 90 7.09 1.53 0.86
N GLN A 91 6.48 1.39 -0.31
CA GLN A 91 6.27 2.44 -1.30
C GLN A 91 4.79 2.49 -1.66
N PHE A 92 4.15 3.62 -1.35
CA PHE A 92 2.77 3.86 -1.79
C PHE A 92 2.77 4.10 -3.30
N PHE A 93 1.92 3.38 -4.01
CA PHE A 93 1.77 3.58 -5.45
C PHE A 93 0.52 4.44 -5.68
N ARG A 94 0.63 5.73 -5.98
CA ARG A 94 1.77 6.45 -6.57
C ARG A 94 1.70 7.94 -6.26
N TRP A 95 2.61 8.74 -6.83
CA TRP A 95 2.59 10.20 -6.66
C TRP A 95 1.25 10.81 -7.08
N GLN A 96 0.88 10.69 -8.36
CA GLN A 96 -0.23 11.43 -8.96
C GLN A 96 -1.33 10.52 -9.50
N ASP A 97 -2.58 10.99 -9.44
CA ASP A 97 -3.73 10.34 -10.09
C ASP A 97 -3.54 10.09 -11.59
N ASP A 98 -4.28 9.11 -12.12
CA ASP A 98 -4.38 8.96 -13.57
C ASP A 98 -5.32 10.05 -14.12
N PRO A 99 -4.97 10.73 -15.23
CA PRO A 99 -5.79 11.79 -15.79
C PRO A 99 -7.02 11.26 -16.53
N ALA A 100 -7.97 12.16 -16.79
CA ALA A 100 -9.06 11.91 -17.74
C ALA A 100 -8.50 11.54 -19.14
N PRO A 101 -9.22 10.73 -19.93
CA PRO A 101 -10.59 10.25 -19.70
C PRO A 101 -10.69 9.01 -18.81
N ALA A 102 -9.58 8.34 -18.49
CA ALA A 102 -9.54 7.12 -17.69
C ALA A 102 -9.08 7.40 -16.25
N PHE A 103 -9.73 8.37 -15.60
CA PHE A 103 -9.34 8.82 -14.26
C PHE A 103 -9.32 7.67 -13.24
N SER A 104 -8.31 7.70 -12.38
CA SER A 104 -8.23 6.81 -11.22
C SER A 104 -7.50 7.48 -10.07
N ASN A 105 -8.12 7.43 -8.90
CA ASN A 105 -7.66 8.03 -7.66
C ASN A 105 -6.57 7.19 -6.98
N LYS A 106 -5.41 7.06 -7.63
CA LYS A 106 -4.25 6.27 -7.16
C LYS A 106 -3.18 7.13 -6.47
N GLY A 107 -3.21 8.43 -6.70
CA GLY A 107 -2.21 9.41 -6.30
C GLY A 107 -2.34 9.87 -4.85
N ILE A 108 -1.21 10.29 -4.29
CA ILE A 108 -1.12 11.14 -3.11
C ILE A 108 -1.61 12.56 -3.46
N VAL A 109 -1.41 12.97 -4.71
CA VAL A 109 -1.92 14.22 -5.28
C VAL A 109 -2.86 13.98 -6.47
N ASP A 110 -3.73 14.94 -6.74
CA ASP A 110 -4.63 14.93 -7.89
C ASP A 110 -3.91 15.28 -9.22
N THR A 111 -4.66 15.31 -10.32
CA THR A 111 -4.11 15.61 -11.66
C THR A 111 -3.57 17.04 -11.83
N SER A 112 -3.83 17.92 -10.85
CA SER A 112 -3.35 19.31 -10.78
C SER A 112 -2.30 19.51 -9.67
N ASP A 113 -1.70 18.42 -9.19
CA ASP A 113 -0.68 18.40 -8.13
C ASP A 113 -1.20 18.92 -6.78
N GLN A 114 -2.51 18.84 -6.54
CA GLN A 114 -3.12 19.19 -5.25
C GLN A 114 -3.14 17.98 -4.32
N GLU A 115 -2.65 18.18 -3.11
CA GLU A 115 -2.55 17.13 -2.09
C GLU A 115 -3.92 16.68 -1.55
N TYR A 116 -4.11 15.37 -1.44
CA TYR A 116 -5.23 14.79 -0.70
C TYR A 116 -4.98 14.82 0.82
N THR A 117 -5.07 16.01 1.43
CA THR A 117 -4.73 16.24 2.84
C THR A 117 -5.48 15.35 3.83
N ALA A 118 -6.73 15.00 3.54
CA ALA A 118 -7.52 14.05 4.33
C ALA A 118 -6.92 12.63 4.38
N MET A 119 -6.16 12.23 3.35
CA MET A 119 -5.41 10.97 3.33
C MET A 119 -4.00 11.16 3.90
N THR A 120 -3.31 12.23 3.51
CA THR A 120 -1.90 12.42 3.87
C THR A 120 -1.69 12.78 5.33
N ALA A 121 -2.68 13.35 6.02
CA ALA A 121 -2.62 13.52 7.47
C ALA A 121 -2.37 12.20 8.22
N TYR A 122 -3.04 11.12 7.80
CA TYR A 122 -2.82 9.77 8.35
C TYR A 122 -1.45 9.21 7.97
N MET A 123 -0.99 9.49 6.74
CA MET A 123 0.36 9.09 6.30
C MET A 123 1.44 9.77 7.14
N GLU A 124 1.32 11.08 7.33
CA GLU A 124 2.24 11.88 8.14
C GLU A 124 2.26 11.41 9.59
N GLU A 125 1.07 11.23 10.19
CA GLU A 125 0.94 10.76 11.58
C GLU A 125 1.74 9.48 11.81
N LEU A 126 1.57 8.47 10.95
CA LEU A 126 2.29 7.21 11.09
C LEU A 126 3.76 7.38 10.76
N ASN A 127 4.10 8.03 9.64
CA ASN A 127 5.47 8.09 9.14
C ASN A 127 6.42 8.89 10.05
N ARG A 128 5.89 9.72 10.97
CA ARG A 128 6.69 10.39 12.01
C ARG A 128 7.08 9.49 13.18
N GLN A 129 6.58 8.26 13.22
CA GLN A 129 6.75 7.32 14.34
C GLN A 129 7.52 6.05 13.96
N VAL A 130 8.07 5.99 12.73
CA VAL A 130 8.75 4.81 12.16
C VAL A 130 10.24 5.06 11.94
#